data_AF-A0A2P7B1F1-F1
#
_entry.id   AF-A0A2P7B1F1-F1
#
_cell.length_a   1.000
_cell.length_b   1.000
_cell.length_c   1.000
_cell.angle_alpha   90.00
_cell.angle_beta   90.00
_cell.angle_gamma   90.00
#
_symmetry.space_group_name_H-M   'P 1'
#
loop_
_entity.id
_entity.type
_entity.pdbx_description
1 polymer ?
#
loop_
_entity_poly.entity_id
_entity_poly.type
_entity_poly.pdbx_seq_one_letter_code
_entity_poly.pdbx_strand_id
1 'polypeptide(L)'
;MVRYLLMSFAYIALQTGPAHAGGTSFEGTWHQIASNAGACRTCAVEFKFAGTLLSVNANNGWKATAQNVSESSRSASANGHWSKDAGHLAASPFRAFFEIVDSRLFMKMLVRKKDGSVMAIKAIFERPSQPTA
;
A
#
# COMPACT_ATOMS: atom_id res chain seq x y z
N MET A 1 20.40 -46.68 -46.20
CA MET A 1 20.55 -45.54 -45.26
C MET A 1 19.17 -45.15 -44.78
N VAL A 2 18.84 -45.37 -43.51
CA VAL A 2 17.54 -44.99 -42.92
C VAL A 2 17.80 -43.84 -41.96
N ARG A 3 17.20 -42.68 -42.24
CA ARG A 3 17.40 -41.43 -41.49
C ARG A 3 16.23 -41.28 -40.52
N TYR A 4 16.42 -41.70 -39.27
CA TYR A 4 15.42 -41.54 -38.21
C TYR A 4 15.39 -40.07 -37.76
N LEU A 5 14.28 -39.40 -38.05
CA LEU A 5 14.00 -38.05 -37.57
C LEU A 5 13.39 -38.18 -36.16
N LEU A 6 14.16 -37.87 -35.12
CA LEU A 6 13.68 -37.81 -33.74
C LEU A 6 12.81 -36.56 -33.57
N MET A 7 11.50 -36.73 -33.44
CA MET A 7 10.60 -35.66 -33.01
C MET A 7 10.69 -35.49 -31.49
N SER A 8 11.36 -34.42 -31.07
CA SER A 8 11.41 -33.97 -29.68
C SER A 8 10.07 -33.35 -29.29
N PHE A 9 9.25 -34.04 -28.50
CA PHE A 9 8.08 -33.46 -27.85
C PHE A 9 8.54 -32.55 -26.70
N ALA A 10 8.46 -31.23 -26.90
CA ALA A 10 8.70 -30.25 -25.85
C ALA A 10 7.50 -30.24 -24.88
N TYR A 11 7.71 -30.73 -23.66
CA TYR A 11 6.74 -30.63 -22.56
C TYR A 11 6.71 -29.17 -22.06
N ILE A 12 5.63 -28.44 -22.35
CA ILE A 12 5.36 -27.14 -21.72
C ILE A 12 4.74 -27.42 -20.36
N ALA A 13 5.53 -27.31 -19.30
CA ALA A 13 5.03 -27.34 -17.94
C ALA A 13 4.26 -26.04 -17.66
N LEU A 14 2.92 -26.09 -17.63
CA LEU A 14 2.11 -25.00 -17.08
C LEU A 14 2.39 -24.90 -15.58
N GLN A 15 3.22 -23.93 -15.19
CA GLN A 15 3.37 -23.57 -13.79
C GLN A 15 2.12 -22.82 -13.34
N THR A 16 1.17 -23.53 -12.74
CA THR A 16 0.10 -22.89 -11.96
C THR A 16 0.73 -22.31 -10.69
N GLY A 17 1.06 -21.03 -10.72
CA GLY A 17 1.43 -20.30 -9.51
C GLY A 17 0.27 -20.29 -8.51
N PRO A 18 0.53 -20.29 -7.19
CA PRO A 18 -0.53 -20.26 -6.21
C PRO A 18 -1.31 -18.95 -6.37
N ALA A 19 -2.58 -19.06 -6.73
CA ALA A 19 -3.53 -17.97 -6.58
C ALA A 19 -3.71 -17.74 -5.07
N HIS A 20 -2.94 -16.82 -4.51
CA HIS A 20 -3.12 -16.37 -3.13
C HIS A 20 -4.47 -15.63 -3.03
N ALA A 21 -5.53 -16.37 -2.74
CA ALA A 21 -6.71 -15.84 -2.08
C ALA A 21 -6.37 -15.61 -0.59
N GLY A 22 -5.35 -14.80 -0.31
CA GLY A 22 -4.98 -14.38 1.03
C GLY A 22 -5.86 -13.19 1.43
N GLY A 23 -6.63 -13.32 2.50
CA GLY A 23 -7.35 -12.19 3.09
C GLY A 23 -6.38 -11.01 3.25
N THR A 24 -6.66 -9.91 2.56
CA THR A 24 -5.65 -8.85 2.36
C THR A 24 -5.28 -8.21 3.71
N SER A 25 -4.10 -8.51 4.24
CA SER A 25 -3.58 -7.82 5.44
C SER A 25 -3.03 -6.43 5.05
N PHE A 26 -2.75 -5.59 6.04
CA PHE A 26 -2.06 -4.32 5.79
C PHE A 26 -0.64 -4.52 5.23
N GLU A 27 0.10 -5.52 5.71
CA GLU A 27 1.54 -5.72 5.48
C GLU A 27 1.96 -5.61 4.01
N GLY A 28 3.04 -4.88 3.75
CA GLY A 28 3.63 -4.69 2.41
C GLY A 28 3.22 -3.38 1.73
N THR A 29 3.46 -3.33 0.42
CA THR A 29 3.32 -2.09 -0.37
C THR A 29 1.94 -1.98 -1.03
N TRP A 30 1.40 -0.76 -1.04
CA TRP A 30 0.16 -0.36 -1.70
C TRP A 30 0.39 0.89 -2.56
N HIS A 31 -0.08 0.86 -3.81
CA HIS A 31 0.06 1.95 -4.78
C HIS A 31 -1.21 2.79 -4.86
N GLN A 32 -1.06 4.11 -4.86
CA GLN A 32 -2.17 5.04 -4.93
C GLN A 32 -2.81 5.00 -6.33
N ILE A 33 -4.13 4.82 -6.38
CA ILE A 33 -4.92 4.87 -7.62
C ILE A 33 -5.79 6.13 -7.70
N ALA A 34 -6.16 6.72 -6.56
CA ALA A 34 -6.93 7.96 -6.50
C ALA A 34 -6.59 8.76 -5.25
N SER A 35 -6.64 10.09 -5.34
CA SER A 35 -6.52 11.00 -4.20
C SER A 35 -7.17 12.35 -4.49
N ASN A 36 -7.75 12.98 -3.46
CA ASN A 36 -8.22 14.37 -3.57
C ASN A 36 -7.12 15.42 -3.37
N ALA A 37 -5.89 15.01 -3.05
CA ALA A 37 -4.72 15.88 -2.91
C ALA A 37 -3.86 15.95 -4.18
N GLY A 38 -4.39 15.45 -5.31
CA GLY A 38 -3.73 15.45 -6.62
C GLY A 38 -3.36 14.05 -7.11
N ALA A 39 -3.12 13.95 -8.42
CA ALA A 39 -2.70 12.72 -9.07
C ALA A 39 -1.22 12.43 -8.79
N CYS A 40 -0.90 11.18 -8.47
CA CYS A 40 0.47 10.74 -8.24
C CYS A 40 0.62 9.26 -8.63
N ARG A 41 1.15 9.02 -9.83
CA ARG A 41 1.28 7.66 -10.39
C ARG A 41 2.32 6.80 -9.67
N THR A 42 3.25 7.43 -8.97
CA THR A 42 4.34 6.76 -8.25
C THR A 42 4.08 6.69 -6.74
N CYS A 43 3.01 7.31 -6.23
CA CYS A 43 2.77 7.36 -4.79
C CYS A 43 2.43 5.97 -4.25
N ALA A 44 3.14 5.58 -3.21
CA ALA A 44 2.97 4.31 -2.54
C ALA A 44 3.14 4.46 -1.03
N VAL A 45 2.49 3.56 -0.30
CA VAL A 45 2.62 3.40 1.14
C VAL A 45 3.05 1.98 1.45
N GLU A 46 4.02 1.84 2.34
CA GLU A 46 4.47 0.55 2.86
C GLU A 46 4.00 0.41 4.30
N PHE A 47 3.37 -0.71 4.61
CA PHE A 47 2.97 -1.10 5.95
C PHE A 47 3.90 -2.21 6.46
N LYS A 48 4.39 -2.05 7.69
CA LYS A 48 5.26 -3.03 8.35
C LYS A 48 4.82 -3.27 9.79
N PHE A 49 4.55 -4.51 10.14
CA PHE A 49 4.29 -4.94 11.52
C PHE A 49 5.58 -5.08 12.33
N ALA A 50 5.51 -4.65 13.59
CA ALA A 50 6.49 -4.92 14.64
C ALA A 50 5.73 -5.23 15.94
N GLY A 51 5.33 -6.50 16.10
CA GLY A 51 4.38 -6.89 17.15
C GLY A 51 3.00 -6.25 16.91
N THR A 52 2.47 -5.54 17.91
CA THR A 52 1.18 -4.83 17.80
C THR A 52 1.30 -3.41 17.23
N LEU A 53 2.51 -3.03 16.81
CA LEU A 53 2.80 -1.76 16.15
C LEU A 53 2.73 -1.93 14.64
N LEU A 54 1.99 -1.05 13.97
CA LEU A 54 1.93 -0.96 12.51
C LEU A 54 2.58 0.35 12.06
N SER A 55 3.72 0.25 11.40
CA SER A 55 4.41 1.39 10.79
C SER A 55 3.91 1.62 9.37
N VAL A 56 3.69 2.89 9.02
CA VAL A 56 3.29 3.32 7.69
C VAL A 56 4.32 4.29 7.15
N ASN A 57 4.94 3.95 6.02
CA ASN A 57 5.97 4.77 5.37
C ASN A 57 5.53 5.10 3.96
N ALA A 58 5.28 6.37 3.68
CA ALA A 58 4.90 6.83 2.34
C ALA A 58 6.10 7.38 1.60
N ASN A 59 6.21 7.06 0.32
CA ASN A 59 7.33 7.52 -0.52
C ASN A 59 7.24 9.01 -0.90
N ASN A 60 6.14 9.68 -0.58
CA ASN A 60 5.94 11.12 -0.75
C ASN A 60 6.17 11.91 0.56
N GLY A 61 6.88 11.32 1.52
CA GLY A 61 7.50 12.06 2.62
C GLY A 61 6.69 12.13 3.92
N TRP A 62 5.59 11.39 4.07
CA TRP A 62 4.94 11.25 5.37
C TRP A 62 5.14 9.86 5.98
N LYS A 63 5.10 9.81 7.31
CA LYS A 63 5.18 8.57 8.09
C LYS A 63 4.14 8.60 9.20
N ALA A 64 3.62 7.43 9.55
CA ALA A 64 2.65 7.28 10.62
C ALA A 64 2.83 5.95 11.35
N THR A 65 2.26 5.87 12.55
CA THR A 65 2.28 4.65 13.37
C THR A 65 0.94 4.43 14.03
N ALA A 66 0.43 3.20 13.94
CA ALA A 66 -0.73 2.73 14.68
C ALA A 66 -0.29 1.71 15.75
N GLN A 67 -0.99 1.71 16.88
CA GLN A 67 -0.76 0.80 18.00
C GLN A 67 -1.97 -0.13 18.15
N ASN A 68 -1.76 -1.29 18.79
CA ASN A 68 -2.79 -2.29 19.04
C ASN A 68 -3.45 -2.81 17.76
N VAL A 69 -2.66 -2.94 16.68
CA VAL A 69 -3.11 -3.50 15.40
C VAL A 69 -2.60 -4.94 15.29
N SER A 70 -3.49 -5.86 14.95
CA SER A 70 -3.13 -7.24 14.61
C SER A 70 -2.98 -7.41 13.09
N GLU A 71 -2.29 -8.46 12.65
CA GLU A 71 -2.19 -8.80 11.22
C GLU A 71 -3.56 -9.10 10.56
N SER A 72 -4.54 -9.53 11.37
CA SER A 72 -5.92 -9.75 10.95
C SER A 72 -6.79 -8.49 10.94
N SER A 73 -6.29 -7.37 11.48
CA SER A 73 -7.03 -6.12 11.54
C SER A 73 -7.29 -5.59 10.13
N ARG A 74 -8.52 -5.14 9.90
CA ARG A 74 -8.95 -4.55 8.62
C ARG A 74 -9.05 -3.02 8.68
N SER A 75 -8.90 -2.44 9.86
CA SER A 75 -8.88 -1.01 10.07
C SER A 75 -7.77 -0.61 11.05
N ALA A 76 -7.26 0.60 10.91
CA ALA A 76 -6.24 1.15 11.80
C ALA A 76 -6.34 2.68 11.88
N SER A 77 -6.08 3.24 13.06
CA SER A 77 -5.86 4.68 13.25
C SER A 77 -4.39 4.92 13.57
N ALA A 78 -3.69 5.62 12.68
CA ALA A 78 -2.28 5.98 12.85
C ALA A 78 -2.12 7.48 13.13
N ASN A 79 -1.16 7.84 13.97
CA ASN A 79 -0.72 9.22 14.13
C ASN A 79 0.60 9.40 13.38
N GLY A 80 0.78 10.54 12.73
CA GLY A 80 1.94 10.76 11.87
C GLY A 80 2.29 12.22 11.66
N HIS A 81 3.34 12.42 10.87
CA HIS A 81 3.84 13.72 10.47
C HIS A 81 4.32 13.68 9.03
N TRP A 82 4.23 14.82 8.37
CA TRP A 82 4.91 15.06 7.10
C TRP A 82 6.37 15.42 7.37
N SER A 83 7.27 15.01 6.47
CA SER A 83 8.68 15.42 6.50
C SER A 83 8.81 16.93 6.39
N LYS A 84 9.99 17.44 6.74
CA LYS A 84 10.28 18.88 6.67
C LYS A 84 10.28 19.39 5.22
N ASP A 85 10.47 18.50 4.24
CA ASP A 85 10.56 18.83 2.82
C ASP A 85 9.20 18.79 2.11
N ALA A 86 8.10 18.49 2.83
CA ALA A 86 6.74 18.38 2.27
C ALA A 86 6.07 19.74 1.95
N GLY A 87 6.87 20.79 1.75
CA GLY A 87 6.39 22.14 1.42
C GLY A 87 5.38 22.68 2.43
N HIS A 88 4.18 23.04 1.96
CA HIS A 88 3.13 23.64 2.79
C HIS A 88 2.58 22.72 3.90
N LEU A 89 2.85 21.42 3.85
CA LEU A 89 2.46 20.44 4.88
C LEU A 89 3.60 20.12 5.85
N ALA A 90 4.79 20.70 5.65
CA ALA A 90 5.98 20.40 6.42
C ALA A 90 5.71 20.45 7.94
N ALA A 91 6.14 19.40 8.64
CA ALA A 91 5.99 19.22 10.09
C ALA A 91 4.55 19.26 10.63
N SER A 92 3.53 19.23 9.77
CA SER A 92 2.14 19.23 10.23
C SER A 92 1.77 17.85 10.76
N PRO A 93 1.29 17.74 12.03
CA PRO A 93 0.81 16.47 12.55
C PRO A 93 -0.52 16.11 11.88
N PHE A 94 -0.76 14.82 11.75
CA PHE A 94 -2.03 14.30 11.25
C PHE A 94 -2.42 13.01 11.97
N ARG A 95 -3.70 12.69 11.81
CA ARG A 95 -4.24 11.36 12.09
C ARG A 95 -4.73 10.74 10.79
N ALA A 96 -4.30 9.53 10.49
CA ALA A 96 -4.72 8.76 9.32
C ALA A 96 -5.55 7.56 9.76
N PHE A 97 -6.70 7.37 9.10
CA PHE A 97 -7.56 6.22 9.26
C PHE A 97 -7.44 5.37 8.01
N PHE A 98 -7.18 4.09 8.19
CA PHE A 98 -7.05 3.12 7.12
C PHE A 98 -8.12 2.05 7.25
N GLU A 99 -8.63 1.58 6.13
CA GLU A 99 -9.58 0.48 6.06
C GLU A 99 -9.37 -0.34 4.78
N ILE A 100 -9.39 -1.66 4.89
CA ILE A 100 -9.30 -2.54 3.73
C ILE A 100 -10.69 -3.10 3.41
N VAL A 101 -11.23 -2.74 2.24
CA VAL A 101 -12.53 -3.18 1.71
C VAL A 101 -12.30 -3.71 0.30
N ASP A 102 -12.81 -4.91 0.00
CA ASP A 102 -12.71 -5.54 -1.33
C ASP A 102 -11.31 -5.47 -1.95
N SER A 103 -10.29 -5.85 -1.17
CA SER A 103 -8.86 -5.84 -1.57
C SER A 103 -8.27 -4.46 -1.90
N ARG A 104 -9.00 -3.37 -1.59
CA ARG A 104 -8.54 -1.99 -1.70
C ARG A 104 -8.30 -1.40 -0.33
N LEU A 105 -7.28 -0.57 -0.23
CA LEU A 105 -6.97 0.20 0.97
C LEU A 105 -7.53 1.61 0.80
N PHE A 106 -8.44 2.00 1.69
CA PHE A 106 -8.98 3.34 1.80
C PHE A 106 -8.25 4.09 2.91
N MET A 107 -7.91 5.34 2.65
CA MET A 107 -7.31 6.24 3.63
C MET A 107 -8.15 7.51 3.77
N LYS A 108 -8.37 7.93 5.01
CA LYS A 108 -8.77 9.29 5.37
C LYS A 108 -7.74 9.88 6.33
N MET A 109 -7.05 10.92 5.90
CA MET A 109 -6.08 11.64 6.71
C MET A 109 -6.63 13.02 7.09
N LEU A 110 -6.54 13.37 8.37
CA LEU A 110 -6.92 14.66 8.91
C LEU A 110 -5.65 15.42 9.30
N VAL A 111 -5.32 16.44 8.51
CA VAL A 111 -4.15 17.29 8.73
C VAL A 111 -4.59 18.57 9.43
N ARG A 112 -3.95 18.89 10.56
CA ARG A 112 -4.16 20.18 11.23
C ARG A 112 -3.19 21.19 10.64
N LYS A 113 -3.72 22.25 10.02
CA LYS A 113 -2.91 23.35 9.48
C LYS A 113 -2.46 24.30 10.60
N LYS A 114 -1.50 25.16 10.27
CA LYS A 114 -0.97 26.18 11.20
C LYS A 114 -2.04 27.15 11.71
N ASP A 115 -3.04 27.45 10.89
CA ASP A 115 -4.20 28.30 11.25
C ASP A 115 -5.25 27.58 12.13
N GLY A 116 -4.99 26.33 12.50
CA GLY A 116 -5.90 25.51 13.31
C GLY A 116 -7.00 24.81 12.52
N SER A 117 -7.20 25.15 11.24
CA SER A 117 -8.17 24.47 10.38
C SER A 117 -7.75 23.03 10.09
N VAL A 118 -8.73 22.19 9.75
CA VAL A 118 -8.51 20.77 9.44
C VAL A 118 -8.79 20.52 7.96
N MET A 119 -7.82 19.90 7.29
CA MET A 119 -7.97 19.42 5.92
C MET A 119 -8.10 17.90 5.90
N ALA A 120 -9.03 17.38 5.12
CA ALA A 120 -9.19 15.96 4.90
C ALA A 120 -8.57 15.54 3.55
N ILE A 121 -7.57 14.68 3.60
CA ILE A 121 -7.02 13.99 2.42
C ILE A 121 -7.65 12.59 2.37
N LYS A 122 -8.17 12.21 1.21
CA LYS A 122 -8.72 10.88 0.93
C LYS A 122 -7.91 10.25 -0.18
N ALA A 123 -7.52 9.00 -0.01
CA ALA A 123 -6.84 8.24 -1.05
C ALA A 123 -7.29 6.79 -1.07
N ILE A 124 -7.20 6.18 -2.24
CA ILE A 124 -7.47 4.76 -2.48
C ILE A 124 -6.20 4.14 -3.04
N PHE A 125 -5.85 2.97 -2.53
CA PHE A 125 -4.67 2.22 -2.93
C PHE A 125 -5.03 0.78 -3.29
N GLU A 126 -4.23 0.20 -4.18
CA GLU A 126 -4.29 -1.20 -4.58
C GLU A 126 -2.92 -1.86 -4.41
N ARG A 127 -2.90 -3.19 -4.35
CA ARG A 127 -1.66 -3.94 -4.42
C ARG A 127 -1.03 -3.74 -5.80
N PRO A 128 0.31 -3.71 -5.92
CA PRO A 128 0.94 -3.76 -7.23
C PRO A 128 0.49 -5.05 -7.94
N SER A 129 0.05 -4.92 -9.19
CA SER A 129 -0.10 -6.08 -10.06
C SER A 129 1.25 -6.76 -10.19
N GLN A 130 1.34 -8.06 -9.92
CA GLN A 130 2.57 -8.80 -10.22
C GLN A 130 2.93 -8.57 -11.69
N PRO A 131 4.20 -8.26 -12.03
CA PRO A 131 4.64 -8.30 -13.41
C PRO A 131 4.33 -9.69 -13.96
N THR A 132 3.54 -9.77 -15.03
CA THR A 132 3.47 -10.97 -15.86
C THR A 132 4.87 -11.20 -16.42
N ALA A 133 5.49 -12.31 -16.03
CA ALA A 133 6.76 -12.78 -16.57
C ALA A 133 6.61 -13.19 -18.04
#